data_AF-A0A7X7S1N2-F1
#
_entry.id   AF-A0A7X7S1N2-F1
#
_cell.length_a   1.000
_cell.length_b   1.000
_cell.length_c   1.000
_cell.angle_alpha   90.00
_cell.angle_beta   90.00
_cell.angle_gamma   90.00
#
_symmetry.space_group_name_H-M   'P 1'
#
loop_
_entity.id
_entity.type
_entity.pdbx_description
1 polymer ?
#
loop_
_entity_poly.entity_id
_entity_poly.type
_entity_poly.pdbx_seq_one_letter_code
_entity_poly.pdbx_strand_id
1 'polypeptide(L)'
;MAGRFQKSLARLLYKKNLEGSLSDSERELLKAIALDSLNIFAHYELAQTWHAMKRKKEAREQLKITLTIPDNDNQAAKIKHKAQEDLKHW
;
A
#
# COMPACT_ATOMS: atom_id res chain seq x y z
N MET A 1 -13.55 18.39 1.86
CA MET A 1 -12.10 18.42 2.16
C MET A 1 -11.64 17.09 2.78
N ALA A 2 -11.55 16.00 2.02
CA ALA A 2 -11.36 14.64 2.59
C ALA A 2 -10.06 13.94 2.15
N GLY A 3 -9.08 14.66 1.58
CA GLY A 3 -7.89 14.03 0.97
C GLY A 3 -6.58 14.13 1.76
N ARG A 4 -6.55 14.89 2.87
CA ARG A 4 -5.30 15.21 3.58
C ARG A 4 -5.10 14.46 4.90
N PHE A 5 -6.17 13.87 5.46
CA PHE A 5 -6.13 13.16 6.74
C PHE A 5 -5.60 11.72 6.65
N GLN A 6 -5.81 11.01 5.53
CA GLN A 6 -5.36 9.61 5.40
C GLN A 6 -3.86 9.46 5.20
N LYS A 7 -3.24 10.37 4.43
CA LYS A 7 -1.78 10.37 4.18
C LYS A 7 -0.96 10.72 5.40
N SER A 8 -1.47 11.61 6.25
CA SER A 8 -0.86 11.93 7.53
C SER A 8 -1.08 10.79 8.52
N LEU A 9 -2.29 10.23 8.63
CA LEU A 9 -2.58 9.18 9.61
C LEU A 9 -1.75 7.90 9.37
N ALA A 10 -1.68 7.39 8.15
CA ALA A 10 -0.85 6.21 7.86
C ALA A 10 0.64 6.50 8.16
N ARG A 11 1.17 7.64 7.72
CA ARG A 11 2.57 7.97 7.98
C ARG A 11 2.86 8.29 9.45
N LEU A 12 1.88 8.74 10.22
CA LEU A 12 2.01 9.08 11.65
C LEU A 12 1.84 7.86 12.56
N LEU A 13 0.96 6.91 12.19
CA LEU A 13 0.83 5.60 12.82
C LEU A 13 2.08 4.74 12.59
N TYR A 14 2.61 4.70 11.36
CA TYR A 14 3.69 3.77 11.01
C TYR A 14 5.12 4.31 11.23
N LYS A 15 5.33 5.63 11.32
CA LYS A 15 6.68 6.21 11.38
C LYS A 15 7.18 6.58 12.79
N LYS A 16 6.32 6.58 13.83
CA LYS A 16 6.74 7.09 15.15
C LYS A 16 6.64 6.12 16.33
N ASN A 17 5.96 4.98 16.20
CA ASN A 17 6.01 3.86 17.16
C ASN A 17 5.19 2.69 16.60
N LEU A 18 5.82 1.60 16.21
CA LEU A 18 5.10 0.34 16.05
C LEU A 18 5.88 -0.79 16.69
N GLU A 19 5.36 -1.20 17.84
CA GLU A 19 5.35 -2.59 18.28
C GLU A 19 4.44 -3.47 17.37
N GLY A 20 3.82 -2.91 16.33
CA GLY A 20 3.14 -3.68 15.28
C GLY A 20 4.15 -4.22 14.28
N SER A 21 4.32 -5.54 14.26
CA SER A 21 5.23 -6.23 13.35
C SER A 21 4.83 -6.06 11.89
N LEU A 22 5.75 -6.32 10.95
CA LEU A 22 5.42 -6.40 9.52
C LEU A 22 4.30 -7.43 9.26
N SER A 23 4.22 -8.48 10.08
CA SER A 23 3.16 -9.49 10.03
C SER A 23 1.78 -8.93 10.44
N ASP A 24 1.73 -8.00 11.39
CA ASP A 24 0.48 -7.32 11.76
C ASP A 24 0.01 -6.40 10.62
N SER A 25 0.95 -5.68 9.99
CA SER A 25 0.65 -4.88 8.80
C SER A 25 0.09 -5.73 7.67
N GLU A 26 0.74 -6.86 7.34
CA GLU A 26 0.25 -7.80 6.33
C GLU A 26 -1.18 -8.25 6.65
N ARG A 27 -1.45 -8.68 7.88
CA ARG A 27 -2.78 -9.16 8.30
C ARG A 27 -3.87 -8.10 8.13
N GLU A 28 -3.64 -6.87 8.60
CA GLU A 28 -4.65 -5.82 8.51
C GLU A 28 -4.88 -5.33 7.08
N LEU A 29 -3.82 -5.31 6.25
CA LEU A 29 -3.93 -4.96 4.84
C LEU A 29 -4.69 -6.04 4.05
N LEU A 30 -4.46 -7.32 4.34
CA LEU A 30 -5.23 -8.42 3.75
C LEU A 30 -6.72 -8.34 4.13
N LYS A 31 -7.05 -7.99 5.38
CA LYS A 31 -8.44 -7.73 5.78
C LYS A 31 -9.04 -6.55 5.02
N ALA A 32 -8.28 -5.46 4.85
CA ALA A 32 -8.74 -4.30 4.08
C ALA A 32 -9.06 -4.67 2.62
N ILE A 33 -8.22 -5.49 1.99
CA ILE A 33 -8.46 -6.02 0.64
C ILE A 33 -9.67 -6.95 0.60
N ALA A 34 -9.87 -7.77 1.64
CA ALA A 34 -11.04 -8.64 1.72
C ALA A 34 -12.36 -7.86 1.85
N LEU A 35 -12.34 -6.70 2.54
CA LEU A 35 -13.49 -5.81 2.67
C LEU A 35 -13.71 -4.96 1.41
N ASP A 36 -12.64 -4.49 0.78
CA ASP A 36 -12.66 -3.72 -0.46
C ASP A 36 -11.50 -4.15 -1.37
N SER A 37 -11.82 -5.02 -2.32
CA SER A 37 -10.86 -5.54 -3.30
C SER A 37 -10.29 -4.49 -4.26
N LEU A 38 -10.89 -3.28 -4.31
CA LEU A 38 -10.43 -2.17 -5.14
C LEU A 38 -9.71 -1.10 -4.30
N ASN A 39 -9.38 -1.39 -3.05
CA ASN A 39 -8.65 -0.47 -2.19
C ASN A 39 -7.19 -0.33 -2.62
N ILE A 40 -6.93 0.61 -3.53
CA ILE A 40 -5.59 0.84 -4.10
C ILE A 40 -4.53 1.14 -3.04
N PHE A 41 -4.91 1.77 -1.93
CA PHE A 41 -4.01 2.04 -0.82
C PHE A 41 -3.58 0.74 -0.13
N ALA A 42 -4.52 -0.16 0.16
CA ALA A 42 -4.22 -1.43 0.78
C ALA A 42 -3.32 -2.31 -0.10
N HIS A 43 -3.56 -2.32 -1.42
CA HIS A 43 -2.69 -3.03 -2.36
C HIS A 43 -1.26 -2.46 -2.39
N TYR A 44 -1.11 -1.14 -2.45
CA TYR A 44 0.22 -0.51 -2.46
C TYR A 44 0.98 -0.74 -1.16
N GLU A 45 0.35 -0.49 -0.01
CA GLU A 45 1.02 -0.67 1.29
C GLU A 45 1.37 -2.15 1.54
N LEU A 46 0.57 -3.11 1.06
CA LEU A 46 0.91 -4.53 1.18
C LEU A 46 2.18 -4.86 0.38
N ALA A 47 2.36 -4.23 -0.78
CA ALA A 47 3.59 -4.34 -1.54
C ALA A 47 4.80 -3.79 -0.76
N GLN A 48 4.65 -2.62 -0.12
CA GLN A 48 5.69 -2.03 0.73
C GLN A 48 6.04 -2.95 1.92
N THR A 49 5.02 -3.51 2.58
CA THR A 49 5.19 -4.44 3.70
C THR A 49 5.92 -5.70 3.27
N TRP A 50 5.52 -6.33 2.16
CA TRP A 50 6.22 -7.49 1.61
C TRP A 50 7.66 -7.17 1.20
N HIS A 51 7.91 -5.99 0.61
CA HIS A 51 9.27 -5.56 0.30
C HIS A 51 10.13 -5.42 1.58
N ALA A 52 9.57 -4.81 2.64
CA ALA A 52 10.24 -4.70 3.94
C ALA A 52 10.52 -6.08 4.58
N MET A 53 9.62 -7.05 4.38
CA MET A 53 9.80 -8.46 4.78
C MET A 53 10.77 -9.25 3.87
N LYS A 54 11.44 -8.60 2.91
CA LYS A 54 12.33 -9.22 1.90
C LYS A 54 11.62 -10.17 0.93
N ARG A 55 10.28 -10.16 0.89
CA ARG A 55 9.41 -10.89 -0.04
C ARG A 55 9.27 -10.11 -1.36
N LYS A 56 10.40 -9.94 -2.06
CA LYS A 56 10.51 -9.05 -3.23
C LYS A 56 9.59 -9.47 -4.38
N LYS A 57 9.46 -10.77 -4.64
CA LYS A 57 8.64 -11.27 -5.74
C LYS A 57 7.16 -10.94 -5.51
N GLU A 58 6.65 -11.24 -4.32
CA GLU A 58 5.27 -10.91 -3.96
C GLU A 58 5.02 -9.40 -3.96
N ALA A 59 5.98 -8.61 -3.48
CA ALA A 59 5.89 -7.15 -3.51
C ALA A 59 5.73 -6.60 -4.93
N ARG A 60 6.55 -7.06 -5.89
CA ARG A 60 6.46 -6.62 -7.30
C ARG A 60 5.15 -7.03 -7.94
N GLU A 61 4.67 -8.22 -7.64
CA GLU A 61 3.39 -8.73 -8.15
C GLU A 61 2.22 -7.88 -7.61
N GLN A 62 2.30 -7.49 -6.33
CA GLN A 62 1.31 -6.64 -5.70
C GLN A 62 1.33 -5.20 -6.24
N LEU A 63 2.50 -4.66 -6.58
CA LEU A 63 2.60 -3.37 -7.28
C LEU A 63 1.92 -3.43 -8.64
N LYS A 64 2.07 -4.52 -9.40
CA LYS A 64 1.36 -4.68 -10.68
C LYS A 64 -0.15 -4.67 -10.47
N ILE A 65 -0.67 -5.36 -9.45
CA ILE A 65 -2.10 -5.32 -9.10
C ILE A 65 -2.53 -3.88 -8.79
N THR A 66 -1.76 -3.15 -7.98
CA THR A 66 -2.01 -1.74 -7.66
C THR A 66 -2.21 -0.88 -8.92
N LEU A 67 -1.44 -1.13 -9.98
CA LEU A 67 -1.54 -0.40 -11.25
C LEU A 67 -2.79 -0.74 -12.06
N THR A 68 -3.40 -1.92 -11.84
CA THR A 68 -4.61 -2.36 -12.55
C THR A 68 -5.91 -1.82 -11.95
N ILE A 69 -5.88 -1.34 -10.71
CA ILE A 69 -7.08 -0.83 -10.02
C ILE A 69 -7.60 0.44 -10.70
N PRO A 70 -8.91 0.59 -10.96
CA PRO A 70 -9.46 1.78 -11.62
C PRO A 70 -9.16 3.09 -10.88
N ASP A 71 -8.92 4.17 -11.63
CA ASP A 71 -8.74 5.50 -11.05
C ASP A 71 -10.09 6.08 -10.63
N ASN A 72 -10.45 5.81 -9.39
CA ASN A 72 -11.67 6.29 -8.76
C ASN A 72 -11.52 7.71 -8.18
N ASP A 73 -10.30 8.19 -7.97
CA ASP A 73 -10.01 9.56 -7.51
C ASP A 73 -8.58 10.07 -7.84
N ASN A 74 -8.30 11.32 -7.46
CA ASN A 74 -6.97 11.95 -7.59
C ASN A 74 -5.89 11.33 -6.69
N GLN A 75 -6.24 10.48 -5.72
CA GLN A 75 -5.28 9.76 -4.89
C GLN A 75 -4.73 8.54 -5.62
N ALA A 76 -5.57 7.85 -6.39
CA ALA A 76 -5.19 6.68 -7.17
C ALA A 76 -4.01 6.97 -8.11
N ALA A 77 -4.09 8.06 -8.89
CA ALA A 77 -2.99 8.48 -9.77
C ALA A 77 -1.65 8.69 -9.05
N LYS A 78 -1.67 9.25 -7.84
CA LYS A 78 -0.44 9.46 -7.04
C LYS A 78 0.13 8.15 -6.51
N ILE A 79 -0.73 7.20 -6.15
CA ILE A 79 -0.31 5.88 -5.69
C ILE A 79 0.26 5.08 -6.86
N LYS A 80 -0.38 5.12 -8.03
CA LYS A 80 0.13 4.48 -9.25
C LYS A 80 1.48 5.01 -9.69
N HIS A 81 1.68 6.33 -9.65
CA HIS A 81 2.99 6.92 -9.94
C HIS A 81 4.07 6.36 -9.01
N LYS A 82 3.80 6.27 -7.71
CA LYS A 82 4.76 5.66 -6.77
C LYS A 82 5.00 4.19 -7.06
N ALA A 83 3.93 3.43 -7.28
CA ALA A 83 4.02 2.02 -7.63
C ALA A 83 4.84 1.77 -8.91
N GLN A 84 4.74 2.65 -9.91
CA GLN A 84 5.58 2.61 -11.11
C GLN A 84 7.05 2.87 -10.81
N GLU A 85 7.35 3.88 -10.00
CA GLU A 85 8.73 4.18 -9.60
C GLU A 85 9.34 3.04 -8.77
N ASP A 86 8.61 2.53 -7.78
CA ASP A 86 9.04 1.41 -6.94
C ASP A 86 9.29 0.15 -7.80
N LEU A 87 8.43 -0.14 -8.79
CA LEU A 87 8.58 -1.30 -9.68
C LEU A 87 9.83 -1.24 -10.57
N LYS A 88 10.32 -0.03 -10.89
CA LYS A 88 11.58 0.16 -11.64
C LYS A 88 12.81 -0.13 -10.78
N HIS A 89 12.70 0.04 -9.47
CA HIS A 89 13.83 -0.05 -8.52
C HIS A 89 13.86 -1.36 -7.72
N TRP A 90 12.75 -2.10 -7.64
CA TRP A 90 12.64 -3.41 -6.99
C TRP A 90 12.80 -4.54 -8.00
#